data_AF-A0A2X3INL2-F1
#
_entry.id   AF-A0A2X3INL2-F1
#
_cell.length_a   1.000
_cell.length_b   1.000
_cell.length_c   1.000
_cell.angle_alpha   90.00
_cell.angle_beta   90.00
_cell.angle_gamma   90.00
#
_symmetry.space_group_name_H-M   'P 1'
#
loop_
_entity.id
_entity.type
_entity.pdbx_description
1 polymer ?
#
loop_
_entity_poly.entity_id
_entity_poly.type
_entity_poly.pdbx_seq_one_letter_code
_entity_poly.pdbx_strand_id
1 'polypeptide(L)'
;MDKNIKLSREELHVINRNIKSVQMKFRAISVFEFIKCEIIKNNGILKMTIKDINDLYKDKYYKFSYSVMRRIIDELIKLNLIKVIICENKRAFCLGKYN
;
A
#
# COMPACT_ATOMS: atom_id res chain seq x y z
N MET A 1 1.01 -13.21 -16.60
CA MET A 1 0.14 -13.08 -15.39
C MET A 1 1.02 -13.17 -14.17
N ASP A 2 1.43 -12.02 -13.63
CA ASP A 2 2.28 -11.98 -12.44
C ASP A 2 1.56 -12.63 -11.25
N LYS A 3 2.27 -13.49 -10.55
CA LYS A 3 1.80 -14.18 -9.35
C LYS A 3 1.13 -13.17 -8.42
N ASN A 4 -0.13 -13.40 -8.08
CA ASN A 4 -0.86 -12.65 -7.06
C ASN A 4 -0.02 -12.62 -5.78
N ILE A 5 0.73 -11.53 -5.55
CA ILE A 5 1.41 -11.30 -4.29
C ILE A 5 0.29 -11.06 -3.28
N LYS A 6 -0.12 -12.14 -2.62
CA LYS A 6 -1.13 -12.13 -1.58
C LYS A 6 -0.51 -11.61 -0.30
N LEU A 7 -1.36 -10.96 0.51
CA LEU A 7 -0.98 -10.61 1.87
C LEU A 7 -0.75 -11.88 2.72
N SER A 8 0.21 -11.79 3.63
CA SER A 8 0.42 -12.82 4.65
C SER A 8 -0.74 -12.82 5.65
N ARG A 9 -0.85 -13.90 6.43
CA ARG A 9 -1.84 -13.97 7.52
C ARG A 9 -1.62 -12.86 8.55
N GLU A 10 -0.36 -12.53 8.84
CA GLU A 10 0.05 -11.44 9.73
C GLU A 10 -0.48 -10.09 9.23
N GLU A 11 -0.23 -9.78 7.96
CA GLU A 11 -0.64 -8.54 7.30
C GLU A 11 -2.17 -8.37 7.32
N LEU A 12 -2.88 -9.44 6.98
CA LEU A 12 -4.34 -9.46 7.05
C LEU A 12 -4.85 -9.27 8.48
N HIS A 13 -4.20 -9.90 9.47
CA HIS A 13 -4.56 -9.76 10.87
C HIS A 13 -4.38 -8.31 11.36
N VAL A 14 -3.25 -7.68 11.04
CA VAL A 14 -2.97 -6.27 11.39
C VAL A 14 -4.03 -5.34 10.81
N ILE A 15 -4.38 -5.49 9.52
CA ILE A 15 -5.43 -4.67 8.90
C ILE A 15 -6.79 -4.92 9.57
N ASN A 16 -7.17 -6.19 9.75
CA ASN A 16 -8.48 -6.56 10.28
C ASN A 16 -8.71 -6.12 11.72
N ARG A 17 -7.65 -6.10 12.53
CA ARG A 17 -7.69 -5.70 13.93
C ARG A 17 -7.77 -4.19 14.11
N ASN A 18 -7.09 -3.41 13.25
CA ASN A 18 -6.92 -1.97 13.46
C ASN A 18 -7.85 -1.09 12.62
N ILE A 19 -8.25 -1.52 11.42
CA ILE A 19 -9.19 -0.75 10.60
C ILE A 19 -10.61 -1.19 10.93
N LYS A 20 -11.44 -0.32 11.53
CA LYS A 20 -12.80 -0.72 11.97
C LYS A 20 -13.79 -0.94 10.82
N SER A 21 -13.81 -0.04 9.84
CA SER A 21 -14.78 -0.09 8.74
C SER A 21 -14.50 -1.23 7.77
N VAL A 22 -15.48 -2.10 7.55
CA VAL A 22 -15.41 -3.23 6.60
C VAL A 22 -15.00 -2.76 5.20
N GLN A 23 -15.64 -1.70 4.70
CA GLN A 23 -15.31 -1.14 3.39
C GLN A 23 -13.87 -0.63 3.34
N MET A 24 -13.39 0.01 4.42
CA MET A 24 -12.02 0.49 4.49
C MET A 24 -11.01 -0.66 4.58
N LYS A 25 -11.34 -1.77 5.26
CA LYS A 25 -10.51 -2.99 5.28
C LYS A 25 -10.29 -3.51 3.87
N PHE A 26 -11.36 -3.70 3.09
CA PHE A 26 -11.25 -4.19 1.71
C PHE A 26 -10.39 -3.27 0.83
N ARG A 27 -10.59 -1.95 0.95
CA ARG A 27 -9.80 -0.98 0.20
C ARG A 27 -8.33 -1.00 0.62
N ALA A 28 -8.05 -1.07 1.93
CA ALA A 28 -6.69 -1.14 2.44
C ALA A 28 -5.97 -2.40 2.01
N ILE A 29 -6.64 -3.56 2.03
CA ILE A 29 -6.11 -4.83 1.52
C ILE A 29 -5.73 -4.68 0.05
N SER A 30 -6.66 -4.24 -0.79
CA SER A 30 -6.42 -4.13 -2.24
C SER A 30 -5.29 -3.14 -2.57
N VAL A 31 -5.27 -1.97 -1.91
CA VAL A 31 -4.19 -0.99 -2.11
C VAL A 31 -2.86 -1.51 -1.59
N PHE A 32 -2.84 -2.23 -0.46
CA PHE A 32 -1.60 -2.76 0.08
C PHE A 32 -1.03 -3.88 -0.79
N GLU A 33 -1.86 -4.80 -1.30
CA GLU A 33 -1.43 -5.82 -2.27
C GLU A 33 -0.79 -5.19 -3.50
N PHE A 34 -1.41 -4.14 -4.04
CA PHE A 34 -0.87 -3.39 -5.16
C PHE A 34 0.49 -2.74 -4.82
N ILE A 35 0.58 -1.96 -3.75
CA ILE A 35 1.82 -1.28 -3.36
C ILE A 35 2.93 -2.29 -3.08
N LYS A 36 2.61 -3.40 -2.40
CA LYS A 36 3.56 -4.48 -2.11
C LYS A 36 4.11 -5.10 -3.39
N CYS A 37 3.25 -5.36 -4.36
CA CYS A 37 3.64 -5.85 -5.68
C CYS A 37 4.59 -4.87 -6.37
N GLU A 38 4.25 -3.58 -6.41
CA GLU A 38 5.09 -2.56 -7.04
C GLU A 38 6.43 -2.37 -6.31
N ILE A 39 6.46 -2.42 -4.98
CA ILE A 39 7.72 -2.38 -4.20
C ILE A 39 8.63 -3.57 -4.57
N ILE A 40 8.08 -4.79 -4.63
CA ILE A 40 8.84 -6.00 -4.97
C ILE A 40 9.37 -5.94 -6.40
N LYS A 41 8.54 -5.49 -7.35
CA LYS A 41 8.94 -5.27 -8.75
C LYS A 41 10.05 -4.24 -8.89
N ASN A 42 10.11 -3.26 -8.00
CA ASN A 42 11.14 -2.22 -7.97
C ASN A 42 12.27 -2.53 -6.95
N ASN A 43 12.66 -3.79 -6.81
CA ASN A 43 13.78 -4.23 -5.97
C ASN A 43 13.70 -3.77 -4.50
N GLY A 44 12.49 -3.67 -3.95
CA GLY A 44 12.26 -3.31 -2.55
C GLY A 44 12.03 -1.82 -2.27
N ILE A 45 12.11 -0.94 -3.29
CA ILE A 45 11.90 0.50 -3.12
C ILE A 45 11.02 1.05 -4.24
N LEU A 46 9.87 1.63 -3.87
CA LEU A 46 8.96 2.29 -4.81
C LEU A 46 9.15 3.82 -4.76
N LYS A 47 9.83 4.37 -5.77
CA LYS A 47 10.08 5.81 -5.92
C LYS A 47 8.94 6.49 -6.67
N MET A 48 7.78 6.63 -6.03
CA MET A 48 6.59 7.25 -6.62
C MET A 48 5.92 8.19 -5.62
N THR A 49 5.21 9.21 -6.11
CA THR A 49 4.33 10.00 -5.24
C THR A 49 3.01 9.25 -5.00
N ILE A 50 2.24 9.66 -3.98
CA ILE A 50 0.89 9.13 -3.75
C ILE A 50 -0.02 9.36 -4.97
N LYS A 51 0.20 10.45 -5.71
CA LYS A 51 -0.57 10.75 -6.92
C LYS A 51 -0.26 9.73 -8.02
N ASP A 52 1.01 9.46 -8.27
CA ASP A 52 1.43 8.48 -9.28
C ASP A 52 0.92 7.07 -8.92
N ILE A 53 0.98 6.69 -7.63
CA ILE A 53 0.41 5.43 -7.12
C ILE A 53 -1.10 5.38 -7.40
N ASN A 54 -1.82 6.47 -7.12
CA ASN A 54 -3.27 6.54 -7.34
C ASN A 54 -3.63 6.42 -8.82
N ASP A 55 -2.90 7.09 -9.69
CA ASP A 55 -3.16 7.08 -11.13
C ASP A 55 -2.85 5.69 -11.70
N LEU A 56 -1.71 5.07 -11.32
CA LEU A 56 -1.37 3.71 -11.74
C LEU A 56 -2.35 2.64 -11.19
N TYR A 57 -2.87 2.83 -9.97
CA TYR A 57 -3.85 1.92 -9.39
C TYR A 57 -5.19 1.96 -10.16
N LYS A 58 -5.65 3.16 -10.54
CA LYS A 58 -6.93 3.34 -11.24
C LYS A 58 -6.99 2.68 -12.61
N ASP A 59 -5.84 2.50 -13.26
CA ASP A 59 -5.77 1.85 -14.57
C ASP A 59 -6.09 0.35 -14.49
N LYS A 60 -5.91 -0.26 -13.30
CA LYS A 60 -6.00 -1.71 -13.09
C LYS A 60 -7.09 -2.12 -12.10
N TYR A 61 -7.57 -1.20 -11.26
CA TYR A 61 -8.43 -1.49 -10.12
C TYR A 61 -9.59 -0.49 -9.98
N TYR A 62 -10.33 -0.61 -8.87
CA TYR A 62 -11.49 0.23 -8.57
C TYR A 62 -11.09 1.70 -8.42
N LYS A 63 -11.89 2.61 -8.98
CA LYS A 63 -11.59 4.04 -8.94
C LYS A 63 -11.95 4.62 -7.58
N PHE A 64 -10.94 5.04 -6.81
CA PHE A 64 -11.11 5.86 -5.61
C PHE A 64 -10.63 7.29 -5.85
N SER A 65 -11.10 8.24 -5.03
CA SER A 65 -10.56 9.60 -5.06
C SER A 65 -9.14 9.63 -4.50
N TYR A 66 -8.34 10.63 -4.91
CA TYR A 66 -6.99 10.83 -4.37
C TYR A 66 -7.01 10.94 -2.84
N SER A 67 -7.98 11.63 -2.27
CA SER A 67 -8.14 11.77 -0.82
C SER A 67 -8.35 10.43 -0.11
N VAL A 68 -9.10 9.51 -0.73
CA VAL A 68 -9.28 8.14 -0.21
C VAL A 68 -7.98 7.36 -0.32
N MET A 69 -7.30 7.40 -1.45
CA MET A 69 -5.99 6.74 -1.62
C MET A 69 -4.97 7.22 -0.58
N ARG A 70 -4.86 8.54 -0.41
CA ARG A 70 -3.98 9.15 0.60
C ARG A 70 -4.31 8.66 2.00
N ARG A 71 -5.59 8.67 2.38
CA ARG A 71 -6.04 8.17 3.68
C ARG A 71 -5.68 6.70 3.88
N ILE A 72 -5.84 5.86 2.85
CA ILE A 72 -5.45 4.45 2.92
C ILE A 72 -3.94 4.32 3.14
N ILE A 73 -3.12 5.01 2.35
CA ILE A 73 -1.66 4.97 2.48
C ILE A 73 -1.22 5.45 3.88
N ASP A 74 -1.81 6.53 4.39
CA ASP A 74 -1.52 7.03 5.73
C ASP A 74 -1.85 5.98 6.81
N GLU A 75 -2.96 5.25 6.69
CA GLU A 75 -3.27 4.14 7.60
C GLU A 75 -2.26 2.99 7.47
N LEU A 76 -1.86 2.59 6.25
CA LEU A 76 -0.86 1.55 6.06
C LEU A 76 0.51 1.93 6.67
N ILE A 77 0.87 3.23 6.62
CA ILE A 77 2.07 3.75 7.28
C ILE A 77 1.94 3.68 8.81
N LYS A 78 0.80 4.10 9.38
CA LYS A 78 0.54 4.03 10.82
C LYS A 78 0.62 2.59 11.35
N LEU A 79 0.13 1.63 10.56
CA LEU A 79 0.20 0.20 10.87
C LEU A 79 1.57 -0.41 10.61
N ASN A 80 2.55 0.38 10.17
CA ASN A 80 3.90 -0.06 9.86
C ASN A 80 3.92 -1.21 8.83
N LEU A 81 2.92 -1.26 7.94
CA LEU A 81 2.86 -2.19 6.81
C LEU A 81 3.74 -1.68 5.65
N ILE A 82 3.78 -0.36 5.49
CA ILE A 82 4.70 0.34 4.59
C ILE A 82 5.43 1.43 5.34
N LYS A 83 6.64 1.76 4.90
CA LYS A 83 7.45 2.85 5.43
C LYS A 83 7.71 3.88 4.34
N VAL A 84 7.84 5.12 4.77
CA VAL A 84 8.30 6.21 3.92
C VAL A 84 9.78 6.41 4.20
N ILE A 85 10.59 6.42 3.15
CA ILE A 85 12.01 6.72 3.20
C ILE A 85 12.33 7.86 2.25
N ILE A 86 13.49 8.48 2.43
CA ILE A 86 14.07 9.41 1.45
C ILE A 86 15.13 8.66 0.67
N CYS A 87 15.01 8.66 -0.65
CA CYS A 87 15.98 8.08 -1.57
C CYS A 87 16.24 9.11 -2.67
N GLU A 88 17.51 9.50 -2.87
CA GLU A 88 17.91 10.50 -3.89
C GLU A 88 17.09 11.80 -3.80
N ASN A 89 16.92 12.33 -2.57
CA ASN A 89 16.11 13.54 -2.29
C ASN A 89 14.63 13.44 -2.69
N LYS A 90 14.12 12.22 -2.92
CA LYS A 90 12.71 11.96 -3.22
C LYS A 90 12.10 11.04 -2.18
N ARG A 91 10.79 11.23 -1.95
CA ARG A 91 10.01 10.31 -1.14
C ARG A 91 9.90 8.97 -1.86
N ALA A 92 10.16 7.89 -1.15
CA ALA A 92 9.99 6.53 -1.63
C ALA A 92 9.30 5.67 -0.55
N PHE A 93 8.77 4.53 -0.98
CA PHE A 93 8.09 3.58 -0.11
C PHE A 93 8.81 2.24 -0.09
N CYS A 94 8.87 1.60 1.07
CA CYS A 94 9.35 0.23 1.23
C CYS A 94 8.45 -0.54 2.20
N LEU A 95 8.58 -1.85 2.27
CA LEU A 95 7.81 -2.66 3.22
C LEU A 95 8.26 -2.40 4.66
N GLY A 96 7.31 -2.32 5.58
CA GLY A 96 7.62 -2.31 7.00
C GLY A 96 8.05 -3.69 7.50
N LYS A 97 8.78 -3.72 8.62
CA LYS A 97 8.99 -4.94 9.40
C LYS A 97 7.92 -4.97 10.47
N TYR A 98 7.09 -6.00 10.48
CA TYR A 98 6.14 -6.27 11.57
C TYR A 98 6.96 -6.53 12.84
N ASN A 99 6.66 -5.79 13.92
CA ASN A 99 7.21 -6.06 15.25
C ASN A 99 6.21 -6.91 16.03
#